data_AF-A0A4Q5XCM3-F1
#
_entry.id   AF-A0A4Q5XCM3-F1
#
_cell.length_a   1.000
_cell.length_b   1.000
_cell.length_c   1.000
_cell.angle_alpha   90.00
_cell.angle_beta   90.00
_cell.angle_gamma   90.00
#
_symmetry.space_group_name_H-M   'P 1'
#
loop_
_entity.id
_entity.type
_entity.pdbx_description
1 polymer ?
#
loop_
_entity_poly.entity_id
_entity_poly.type
_entity_poly.pdbx_seq_one_letter_code
_entity_poly.pdbx_strand_id
1 'polypeptide(L)'
;MPAPQAAYWAAKSLDGQGKAEEAIAAYEQLLADPEISKLGEDKATDAKARLADLKSKQNGEVLVTTAAIGSTAPLAATVSVDGTPQTGETPLTLKLAPGPHKITIVAAGFEPKELDVNVKGSEKLEQKIELTAKAPPPPPPPEPVVE
;
A
#
# COMPACT_ATOMS: atom_id res chain seq x y z
N MET A 1 -2.10 -28.32 -19.27
CA MET A 1 -2.39 -26.95 -18.80
C MET A 1 -3.26 -26.30 -19.86
N PRO A 2 -4.32 -25.55 -19.50
CA PRO A 2 -5.11 -24.81 -20.50
C PRO A 2 -4.20 -23.87 -21.29
N ALA A 3 -4.44 -23.71 -22.59
CA ALA A 3 -3.61 -22.85 -23.42
C ALA A 3 -3.57 -21.42 -22.84
N PRO A 4 -2.44 -20.70 -22.92
CA PRO A 4 -2.30 -19.34 -22.38
C PRO A 4 -3.38 -18.39 -22.94
N GLN A 5 -3.77 -18.61 -24.20
CA GLN A 5 -4.86 -17.85 -24.81
C GLN A 5 -6.23 -18.10 -24.17
N ALA A 6 -6.53 -19.34 -23.74
CA ALA A 6 -7.76 -19.64 -23.02
C ALA A 6 -7.76 -18.99 -21.63
N ALA A 7 -6.62 -19.01 -20.94
CA ALA A 7 -6.46 -18.32 -19.66
C ALA A 7 -6.65 -16.80 -19.78
N TYR A 8 -6.12 -16.17 -20.84
CA TYR A 8 -6.35 -14.74 -21.11
C TYR A 8 -7.83 -14.40 -21.30
N TRP A 9 -8.56 -15.16 -22.13
CA TRP A 9 -9.98 -14.91 -22.34
C TRP A 9 -10.83 -15.21 -21.11
N ALA A 10 -10.45 -16.22 -20.32
CA ALA A 10 -11.07 -16.49 -19.03
C ALA A 10 -10.88 -15.31 -18.06
N ALA A 11 -9.65 -14.79 -17.93
CA ALA A 11 -9.36 -13.61 -17.10
C ALA A 11 -10.17 -12.38 -17.54
N LYS A 12 -10.24 -12.14 -18.87
CA LYS A 12 -11.02 -11.03 -19.45
C LYS A 12 -12.53 -11.19 -19.23
N SER A 13 -13.02 -12.44 -19.25
CA SER A 13 -14.41 -12.73 -18.91
C SER A 13 -14.71 -12.47 -17.44
N LEU A 14 -13.80 -12.81 -16.53
CA LEU A 14 -13.94 -12.56 -15.10
C LEU A 14 -13.94 -11.05 -14.78
N ASP A 15 -13.08 -10.27 -15.45
CA ASP A 15 -13.05 -8.81 -15.40
C ASP A 15 -14.43 -8.21 -15.77
N GLY A 16 -15.00 -8.64 -16.90
CA GLY A 16 -16.33 -8.19 -17.35
C GLY A 16 -17.49 -8.66 -16.45
N GLN A 17 -17.32 -9.74 -15.70
CA GLN A 17 -18.30 -10.24 -14.72
C GLN A 17 -18.26 -9.51 -13.37
N GLY A 18 -17.34 -8.55 -13.19
CA GLY A 18 -17.13 -7.87 -11.92
C GLY A 18 -16.40 -8.72 -10.87
N LYS A 19 -15.89 -9.89 -11.26
CA LYS A 19 -15.12 -10.80 -10.40
C LYS A 19 -13.66 -10.38 -10.36
N ALA A 20 -13.39 -9.22 -9.79
CA ALA A 20 -12.05 -8.63 -9.78
C ALA A 20 -11.00 -9.56 -9.14
N GLU A 21 -11.32 -10.23 -8.03
CA GLU A 21 -10.39 -11.15 -7.34
C GLU A 21 -10.00 -12.35 -8.23
N GLU A 22 -10.97 -13.02 -8.84
CA GLU A 22 -10.72 -14.15 -9.74
C GLU A 22 -9.99 -13.68 -11.01
N ALA A 23 -10.33 -12.51 -11.54
CA ALA A 23 -9.67 -11.94 -12.70
C ALA A 23 -8.18 -11.64 -12.41
N ILE A 24 -7.87 -11.05 -11.25
CA ILE A 24 -6.48 -10.82 -10.80
C ILE A 24 -5.73 -12.15 -10.75
N ALA A 25 -6.26 -13.16 -10.06
CA ALA A 25 -5.62 -14.46 -9.95
C ALA A 25 -5.37 -15.11 -11.33
N ALA A 26 -6.35 -15.01 -12.25
CA ALA A 26 -6.22 -15.54 -13.60
C ALA A 26 -5.13 -14.81 -14.40
N TYR A 27 -5.03 -13.48 -14.29
CA TYR A 27 -3.94 -12.71 -14.92
C TYR A 27 -2.57 -13.01 -14.29
N GLU A 28 -2.47 -13.23 -12.97
CA GLU A 28 -1.22 -13.64 -12.32
C GLU A 28 -0.76 -15.00 -12.81
N GLN A 29 -1.67 -15.99 -12.86
CA GLN A 29 -1.35 -17.31 -13.38
C GLN A 29 -0.91 -17.25 -14.84
N LEU A 30 -1.57 -16.43 -15.65
CA LEU A 30 -1.21 -16.22 -17.04
C LEU A 30 0.21 -15.65 -17.17
N LEU A 31 0.56 -14.64 -16.36
CA LEU A 31 1.89 -14.02 -16.37
C LEU A 31 2.99 -14.91 -15.74
N ALA A 32 2.61 -15.80 -14.84
CA ALA A 32 3.49 -16.81 -14.25
C ALA A 32 3.75 -17.99 -15.19
N ASP A 33 2.91 -18.17 -16.22
CA ASP A 33 3.03 -19.27 -17.17
C ASP A 33 4.18 -19.00 -18.17
N PRO A 34 5.14 -19.91 -18.33
CA PRO A 34 6.24 -19.75 -19.27
C PRO A 34 5.78 -19.77 -20.74
N GLU A 35 4.56 -20.22 -21.02
CA GLU A 35 3.96 -20.18 -22.36
C GLU A 35 3.27 -18.84 -22.67
N ILE A 36 3.32 -17.83 -21.77
CA ILE A 36 2.88 -16.45 -22.05
C ILE A 36 3.46 -15.92 -23.36
N SER A 37 4.68 -16.32 -23.74
CA SER A 37 5.31 -15.96 -25.02
C SER A 37 4.49 -16.39 -26.25
N LYS A 38 3.68 -17.44 -26.15
CA LYS A 38 2.77 -17.88 -27.24
C LYS A 38 1.52 -17.01 -27.37
N LEU A 39 1.22 -16.20 -26.36
CA LEU A 39 0.06 -15.30 -26.34
C LEU A 39 0.28 -14.05 -27.23
N GLY A 40 1.54 -13.69 -27.46
CA GLY A 40 1.97 -12.44 -28.10
C GLY A 40 2.20 -11.32 -27.07
N GLU A 41 3.21 -10.49 -27.32
CA GLU A 41 3.61 -9.38 -26.43
C GLU A 41 2.47 -8.39 -26.16
N ASP A 42 1.61 -8.13 -27.15
CA ASP A 42 0.44 -7.25 -26.99
C ASP A 42 -0.50 -7.73 -25.88
N LYS A 43 -0.85 -9.03 -25.91
CA LYS A 43 -1.77 -9.60 -24.93
C LYS A 43 -1.13 -9.77 -23.55
N ALA A 44 0.16 -10.09 -23.50
CA ALA A 44 0.89 -10.15 -22.24
C ALA A 44 0.96 -8.76 -21.57
N THR A 45 1.17 -7.72 -22.37
CA THR A 45 1.19 -6.32 -21.91
C THR A 45 -0.20 -5.89 -21.45
N ASP A 46 -1.26 -6.18 -22.23
CA ASP A 46 -2.64 -5.92 -21.86
C ASP A 46 -3.03 -6.64 -20.56
N ALA A 47 -2.68 -7.93 -20.43
CA ALA A 47 -2.91 -8.72 -19.22
C ALA A 47 -2.22 -8.10 -17.99
N LYS A 48 -0.96 -7.67 -18.13
CA LYS A 48 -0.22 -7.01 -17.05
C LYS A 48 -0.81 -5.65 -16.69
N ALA A 49 -1.24 -4.86 -17.68
CA ALA A 49 -1.91 -3.59 -17.46
C ALA A 49 -3.28 -3.79 -16.77
N ARG A 50 -4.04 -4.81 -17.18
CA ARG A 50 -5.32 -5.15 -16.55
C ARG A 50 -5.18 -5.68 -15.16
N LEU A 51 -4.19 -6.52 -14.90
CA LEU A 51 -3.83 -6.92 -13.56
C LEU A 51 -3.55 -5.68 -12.68
N ALA A 52 -2.79 -4.71 -13.17
CA ALA A 52 -2.49 -3.49 -12.43
C ALA A 52 -3.73 -2.62 -12.18
N ASP A 53 -4.62 -2.46 -13.18
CA ASP A 53 -5.90 -1.72 -13.04
C ASP A 53 -6.86 -2.41 -12.05
N LEU A 54 -6.99 -3.73 -12.16
CA LEU A 54 -7.85 -4.52 -11.30
C LEU A 54 -7.37 -4.53 -9.85
N LYS A 55 -6.06 -4.72 -9.64
CA LYS A 55 -5.46 -4.55 -8.31
C LYS A 55 -5.75 -3.12 -7.83
N SER A 56 -5.49 -2.10 -8.65
CA SER A 56 -5.70 -0.68 -8.31
C SER A 56 -7.14 -0.33 -7.90
N LYS A 57 -8.16 -0.89 -8.55
CA LYS A 57 -9.58 -0.66 -8.20
C LYS A 57 -9.99 -1.29 -6.87
N GLN A 58 -9.38 -2.42 -6.54
CA GLN A 58 -9.65 -3.14 -5.30
C GLN A 58 -8.71 -2.68 -4.17
N ASN A 59 -7.64 -1.96 -4.46
CA ASN A 59 -6.76 -1.40 -3.44
C ASN A 59 -7.52 -0.39 -2.57
N GLY A 60 -7.27 -0.42 -1.25
CA GLY A 60 -7.61 0.68 -0.36
C GLY A 60 -6.54 1.77 -0.46
N GLU A 61 -6.96 3.02 -0.32
CA GLU A 61 -6.04 4.15 -0.29
C GLU A 61 -5.76 4.49 1.18
N VAL A 62 -4.53 4.34 1.62
CA VAL A 62 -4.12 4.70 2.98
C VAL A 62 -3.33 6.00 2.91
N LEU A 63 -3.93 7.09 3.37
CA LEU A 63 -3.22 8.35 3.55
C LEU A 63 -2.46 8.29 4.87
N VAL A 64 -1.13 8.19 4.79
CA VAL A 64 -0.26 8.18 5.95
C VAL A 64 0.26 9.59 6.16
N THR A 65 -0.10 10.19 7.29
CA THR A 65 0.34 11.52 7.70
C THR A 65 1.15 11.39 8.97
N THR A 66 2.40 11.87 8.97
CA THR A 66 3.17 11.93 10.21
C THR A 66 3.22 13.34 10.74
N ALA A 67 3.12 13.49 12.06
CA ALA A 67 3.25 14.74 12.78
C ALA A 67 4.21 14.55 13.96
N ALA A 68 4.90 15.59 14.42
CA ALA A 68 5.72 15.49 15.61
C ALA A 68 4.86 15.74 16.83
N ILE A 69 5.10 15.02 17.92
CA ILE A 69 4.42 15.28 19.19
C ILE A 69 4.65 16.75 19.59
N GLY A 70 3.58 17.54 19.69
CA GLY A 70 3.64 18.98 19.98
C GLY A 70 3.80 19.90 18.77
N SER A 71 3.72 19.38 17.53
CA SER A 71 3.70 20.18 16.31
C SER A 71 2.55 19.77 15.39
N THR A 72 1.89 20.77 14.80
CA THR A 72 0.77 20.56 13.86
C THR A 72 1.23 20.42 12.40
N ALA A 73 2.53 20.56 12.14
CA ALA A 73 3.10 20.46 10.79
C ALA A 73 3.37 18.99 10.42
N PRO A 74 3.06 18.58 9.18
CA PRO A 74 3.39 17.24 8.71
C PRO A 74 4.91 17.10 8.57
N LEU A 75 5.43 15.97 9.04
CA LEU A 75 6.85 15.65 8.94
C LEU A 75 7.09 14.82 7.68
N ALA A 76 8.28 14.96 7.10
CA ALA A 76 8.76 14.04 6.10
C ALA A 76 9.34 12.80 6.81
N ALA A 77 8.64 11.67 6.71
CA ALA A 77 9.04 10.39 7.28
C ALA A 77 8.99 9.30 6.22
N THR A 78 9.93 8.37 6.27
CA THR A 78 9.95 7.18 5.44
C THR A 78 8.91 6.20 5.96
N VAL A 79 8.00 5.78 5.08
CA VAL A 79 6.99 4.77 5.40
C VAL A 79 7.37 3.47 4.72
N SER A 80 7.31 2.37 5.46
CA SER A 80 7.48 1.01 4.94
C SER A 80 6.21 0.22 5.21
N VAL A 81 5.74 -0.56 4.25
CA VAL A 81 4.55 -1.40 4.39
C VAL A 81 4.94 -2.84 4.16
N ASP A 82 4.64 -3.72 5.10
CA ASP A 82 4.96 -5.16 5.05
C ASP A 82 6.46 -5.40 4.81
N GLY A 83 7.32 -4.57 5.41
CA GLY A 83 8.77 -4.60 5.18
C GLY A 83 9.23 -4.02 3.83
N THR A 84 8.31 -3.57 2.98
CA THR A 84 8.62 -2.91 1.71
C THR A 84 8.65 -1.39 1.88
N PRO A 85 9.82 -0.73 1.79
CA PRO A 85 9.91 0.72 1.87
C PRO A 85 9.14 1.35 0.72
N GLN A 86 8.30 2.33 1.03
CA GLN A 86 7.52 3.06 0.05
C GLN A 86 8.34 4.22 -0.50
N THR A 87 8.25 4.43 -1.81
CA THR A 87 8.93 5.55 -2.49
C THR A 87 8.17 6.84 -2.21
N GLY A 88 8.57 7.56 -1.17
CA GLY A 88 8.00 8.85 -0.78
C GLY A 88 8.18 9.16 0.69
N GLU A 89 7.94 10.41 1.04
CA GLU A 89 7.87 10.88 2.42
C GLU A 89 6.43 11.29 2.74
N THR A 90 6.02 11.19 4.00
CA THR A 90 4.68 11.66 4.39
C THR A 90 4.53 13.18 4.24
N PRO A 91 3.33 13.69 3.91
CA PRO A 91 2.08 12.97 3.68
C PRO A 91 2.04 12.29 2.30
N LEU A 92 1.72 10.98 2.31
CA LEU A 92 1.77 10.10 1.14
C LEU A 92 0.52 9.21 1.12
N THR A 93 -0.12 9.12 -0.05
CA THR A 93 -1.23 8.20 -0.29
C THR A 93 -0.70 6.87 -0.83
N LEU A 94 -0.86 5.81 -0.04
CA LEU A 94 -0.45 4.45 -0.37
C LEU A 94 -1.64 3.68 -0.94
N LYS A 95 -1.45 2.98 -2.07
CA LYS A 95 -2.46 2.07 -2.61
C LYS A 95 -2.11 0.64 -2.19
N LEU A 96 -2.79 0.13 -1.18
CA LEU A 96 -2.52 -1.18 -0.57
C LEU A 96 -3.65 -2.15 -0.86
N ALA A 97 -3.32 -3.43 -1.03
CA ALA A 97 -4.32 -4.46 -1.21
C ALA A 97 -5.23 -4.53 0.03
N PRO A 98 -6.51 -4.91 -0.10
CA PRO A 98 -7.36 -5.18 1.04
C PRO A 98 -6.74 -6.26 1.93
N GLY A 99 -6.65 -6.00 3.24
CA GLY A 99 -6.10 -6.93 4.21
C GLY A 99 -5.33 -6.25 5.35
N PRO A 100 -4.83 -7.04 6.31
CA PRO A 100 -3.93 -6.56 7.34
C PRO A 100 -2.56 -6.23 6.75
N HIS A 101 -2.09 -5.01 6.99
CA HIS A 101 -0.79 -4.51 6.57
C HIS A 101 -0.06 -3.90 7.74
N LYS A 102 1.24 -4.22 7.87
CA LYS A 102 2.09 -3.60 8.89
C LYS A 102 2.78 -2.38 8.32
N ILE A 103 2.47 -1.20 8.84
CA ILE A 103 3.09 0.06 8.47
C ILE A 103 4.17 0.41 9.49
N THR A 104 5.41 0.57 9.02
CA THR A 104 6.54 1.03 9.81
C THR A 104 6.93 2.42 9.34
N ILE A 105 6.92 3.38 10.25
CA ILE A 105 7.28 4.76 9.98
C ILE A 105 8.63 5.02 10.63
N VAL A 106 9.56 5.57 9.86
CA VAL A 106 10.90 5.93 10.31
C VAL A 106 11.20 7.35 9.86
N ALA A 107 11.49 8.24 10.79
CA ALA A 107 11.98 9.58 10.48
C ALA A 107 13.37 9.79 11.07
N ALA A 108 14.18 10.58 10.37
CA ALA A 108 15.54 10.89 10.81
C ALA A 108 15.51 11.65 12.14
N GLY A 109 16.09 11.07 13.19
CA GLY A 109 16.10 11.67 14.54
C GLY A 109 14.84 11.40 15.37
N PHE A 110 13.93 10.53 14.93
CA PHE A 110 12.73 10.13 15.67
C PHE A 110 12.73 8.62 15.96
N GLU A 111 11.90 8.20 16.91
CA GLU A 111 11.69 6.78 17.19
C GLU A 111 10.84 6.14 16.09
N PRO A 112 11.24 4.97 15.55
CA PRO A 112 10.45 4.26 14.55
C PRO A 112 9.15 3.77 15.19
N LYS A 113 8.05 3.87 14.43
CA LYS A 113 6.71 3.50 14.89
C LYS A 113 6.14 2.42 13.98
N GLU A 114 5.74 1.30 14.55
CA GLU A 114 5.05 0.21 13.84
C GLU A 114 3.55 0.25 14.17
N LEU A 115 2.70 0.16 13.16
CA LEU A 115 1.25 0.07 13.29
C LEU A 115 0.72 -1.02 12.35
N ASP A 116 -0.16 -1.86 12.89
CA ASP A 116 -0.94 -2.80 12.10
C ASP A 116 -2.24 -2.11 11.68
N VAL A 117 -2.41 -1.92 10.37
CA VAL A 117 -3.62 -1.33 9.81
C VAL A 117 -4.36 -2.38 8.99
N ASN A 118 -5.68 -2.41 9.11
CA ASN A 118 -6.49 -3.27 8.26
C ASN A 118 -7.07 -2.44 7.12
N VAL A 119 -6.48 -2.58 5.94
CA VAL A 119 -6.91 -1.87 4.74
C VAL A 119 -8.16 -2.53 4.19
N LYS A 120 -9.24 -1.77 4.04
CA LYS A 120 -10.41 -2.23 3.30
C LYS A 120 -10.29 -1.78 1.85
N GLY A 121 -10.52 -2.73 0.94
CA GLY A 121 -10.49 -2.47 -0.49
C GLY A 121 -11.56 -1.46 -0.84
N SER A 122 -11.23 -0.52 -1.74
CA SER A 122 -12.15 0.55 -2.15
C SER A 122 -12.53 1.54 -1.03
N GLU A 123 -11.76 1.61 0.07
CA GLU A 123 -11.94 2.60 1.14
C GLU A 123 -10.69 3.48 1.29
N LYS A 124 -10.89 4.75 1.67
CA LYS A 124 -9.82 5.68 2.01
C LYS A 124 -9.61 5.68 3.52
N LEU A 125 -8.46 5.23 3.98
CA LEU A 125 -8.09 5.23 5.38
C LEU A 125 -7.07 6.34 5.65
N GLU A 126 -7.39 7.24 6.56
CA GLU A 126 -6.47 8.29 7.00
C GLU A 126 -5.82 7.86 8.31
N GLN A 127 -4.50 7.70 8.30
CA GLN A 127 -3.70 7.38 9.46
C GLN A 127 -2.79 8.56 9.80
N LYS A 128 -3.10 9.23 10.90
CA LYS A 128 -2.24 10.24 11.49
C LYS A 128 -1.37 9.59 12.56
N ILE A 129 -0.07 9.55 12.31
CA ILE A 129 0.92 8.99 13.24
C ILE A 129 1.72 10.14 13.84
N GLU A 130 1.80 10.16 15.16
CA GLU A 130 2.64 11.11 15.85
C GLU A 130 3.96 10.44 16.23
N LEU A 131 5.07 11.01 15.75
CA LEU A 131 6.42 10.52 16.02
C LEU A 131 7.04 11.31 17.17
N THR A 132 7.69 10.58 18.08
CA THR A 132 8.46 11.14 19.18
C THR A 132 9.91 11.31 18.72
N ALA A 133 10.46 12.52 18.85
CA ALA A 133 11.87 12.76 18.55
C ALA A 133 12.74 11.94 19.51
N LYS A 134 13.73 11.24 18.97
CA LYS A 134 14.72 10.46 19.72
C LYS A 134 15.76 11.43 20.28
N ALA A 135 15.40 12.19 21.29
CA ALA A 135 16.28 13.10 22.03
C ALA A 135 16.35 12.68 23.52
N PRO A 136 17.43 13.05 24.25
CA PRO A 136 17.70 12.60 25.63
C PRO A 136 16.54 12.96 26.59
N PRO A 137 16.49 12.37 27.82
CA PRO A 137 15.30 12.40 28.69
C PRO A 137 14.72 13.82 28.85
N PRO A 138 13.40 13.95 29.01
CA PRO A 138 12.68 15.20 28.81
C PRO A 138 13.20 16.31 29.76
N PRO A 139 13.27 17.59 29.32
CA PRO A 139 13.25 18.68 30.28
C PRO A 139 11.97 18.52 31.12
N PRO A 140 12.04 18.68 32.45
CA PRO A 140 10.89 18.49 33.34
C PRO A 140 9.73 19.38 32.86
N PRO A 141 8.47 18.91 32.99
CA PRO A 141 7.30 19.71 32.64
C PRO A 141 7.40 21.07 33.35
N PRO A 142 7.00 22.19 32.72
CA PRO A 142 6.81 23.42 33.46
C PRO A 142 5.77 23.12 34.53
N GLU A 143 6.21 23.10 35.79
CA GLU A 143 5.32 23.04 36.93
C GLU A 143 4.25 24.11 36.70
N PRO A 144 2.94 23.81 36.80
CA PRO A 144 1.95 24.87 36.76
C PRO A 144 2.33 25.82 37.89
N VAL A 145 2.68 27.06 37.55
CA VAL A 145 2.85 28.12 38.53
C VAL A 145 1.50 28.27 39.20
N VAL A 146 1.36 27.65 40.37
CA VAL A 146 0.26 27.93 41.29
C VAL A 146 0.66 29.23 41.97
N GLU A 147 0.11 30.33 41.45
CA GLU A 147 0.09 31.64 42.09
C GLU A 147 -0.66 31.59 43.43
#